data_AF-A0AAU6NDD3-F1
#
_entry.id   AF-A0AAU6NDD3-F1
#
_cell.length_a   1.000
_cell.length_b   1.000
_cell.length_c   1.000
_cell.angle_alpha   90.00
_cell.angle_beta   90.00
_cell.angle_gamma   90.00
#
_symmetry.space_group_name_H-M   'P 1'
#
loop_
_entity.id
_entity.type
_entity.pdbx_description
1 polymer ?
#
loop_
_entity_poly.entity_id
_entity_poly.type
_entity_poly.pdbx_seq_one_letter_code
_entity_poly.pdbx_strand_id
1 'polypeptide(L)'
;KMERLKKKFLDDESVVCNATKVTDFRHIQIMRFHLNIANGWPGYEVEQKNPKYKNLYSAVQIVLNQFCMSAGIKYLILNLDRSFFELGHMMITSLMGFVAFARILSTLPQRTKYRNLAASFLTKLHLLFFKDSSEYAMKTYKKVHFISQIFTMCVTLQMFAGIALFNCIPMWNNYASGKYKHRVLYNSTFDHTLYLAVPVLKIYTHMEAYVIGWIYNW
;
A
#
# COMPACT_ATOMS: atom_id res chain seq x y z
N LYS A 1 24.16 -17.59 -6.48
CA LYS A 1 23.05 -16.64 -6.16
C LYS A 1 23.41 -15.71 -4.98
N MET A 2 24.02 -16.23 -3.91
CA MET A 2 24.47 -15.47 -2.74
C MET A 2 25.57 -14.43 -3.06
N GLU A 3 26.47 -14.72 -4.01
CA GLU A 3 27.51 -13.78 -4.45
C GLU A 3 26.98 -12.57 -5.22
N ARG A 4 25.91 -12.73 -6.03
CA ARG A 4 25.26 -11.61 -6.72
C ARG A 4 24.54 -10.67 -5.75
N LEU A 5 23.98 -11.24 -4.68
CA LEU A 5 23.43 -10.46 -3.58
C LEU A 5 24.56 -9.71 -2.87
N LYS A 6 25.64 -10.40 -2.45
CA LYS A 6 26.82 -9.76 -1.85
C LYS A 6 27.40 -8.64 -2.72
N LYS A 7 27.49 -8.82 -4.04
CA LYS A 7 28.00 -7.78 -4.96
C LYS A 7 27.08 -6.55 -4.98
N LYS A 8 25.75 -6.73 -5.11
CA LYS A 8 24.79 -5.62 -4.97
C LYS A 8 24.86 -4.94 -3.60
N PHE A 9 25.18 -5.69 -2.55
CA PHE A 9 25.32 -5.16 -1.19
C PHE A 9 26.64 -4.41 -0.95
N LEU A 10 27.74 -4.87 -1.55
CA LEU A 10 29.05 -4.20 -1.51
C LEU A 10 29.02 -2.90 -2.33
N ASP A 11 28.33 -2.91 -3.47
CA ASP A 11 28.08 -1.69 -4.25
C ASP A 11 27.25 -0.68 -3.42
N ASP A 12 26.21 -1.12 -2.69
CA ASP A 12 25.45 -0.27 -1.75
C ASP A 12 26.34 0.27 -0.61
N GLU A 13 27.31 -0.51 -0.09
CA GLU A 13 28.21 -0.03 0.97
C GLU A 13 29.13 1.11 0.49
N SER A 14 29.58 1.06 -0.77
CA SER A 14 30.36 2.15 -1.39
C SER A 14 29.52 3.42 -1.60
N VAL A 15 28.24 3.27 -1.96
CA VAL A 15 27.29 4.38 -2.08
C VAL A 15 26.98 4.98 -0.71
N VAL A 16 26.89 4.15 0.34
CA VAL A 16 26.64 4.59 1.72
C VAL A 16 27.76 5.48 2.27
N CYS A 17 29.02 5.23 1.90
CA CYS A 17 30.15 6.08 2.26
C CYS A 17 30.11 7.43 1.52
N ASN A 18 29.79 7.41 0.23
CA ASN A 18 29.87 8.59 -0.66
C ASN A 18 28.55 9.39 -0.77
N ALA A 19 27.46 8.93 -0.16
CA ALA A 19 26.17 9.62 -0.22
C ALA A 19 26.25 10.99 0.47
N THR A 20 25.81 12.02 -0.26
CA THR A 20 25.68 13.41 0.24
C THR A 20 24.23 13.78 0.53
N LYS A 21 23.26 13.04 -0.02
CA LYS A 21 21.82 13.25 0.23
C LYS A 21 21.14 11.97 0.69
N VAL A 22 20.18 12.13 1.61
CA VAL A 22 19.35 11.04 2.15
C VAL A 22 18.51 10.35 1.06
N THR A 23 18.17 11.08 -0.01
CA THR A 23 17.39 10.57 -1.13
C THR A 23 18.14 9.56 -2.02
N ASP A 24 19.45 9.48 -1.87
CA ASP A 24 20.30 8.63 -2.72
C ASP A 24 20.28 7.17 -2.23
N PHE A 25 19.85 6.95 -0.99
CA PHE A 25 19.73 5.61 -0.44
C PHE A 25 18.59 4.84 -1.09
N ARG A 26 18.89 3.60 -1.51
CA ARG A 26 17.95 2.72 -2.17
C ARG A 26 16.68 2.43 -1.35
N HIS A 27 16.83 2.27 -0.03
CA HIS A 27 15.69 2.03 0.86
C HIS A 27 14.78 3.27 0.96
N ILE A 28 15.35 4.48 0.94
CA ILE A 28 14.59 5.74 0.87
C ILE A 28 13.91 5.91 -0.48
N GLN A 29 14.53 5.48 -1.59
CA GLN A 29 13.89 5.50 -2.92
C GLN A 29 12.68 4.58 -2.98
N ILE A 30 12.78 3.35 -2.45
CA ILE A 30 11.65 2.41 -2.36
C ILE A 30 10.55 3.00 -1.47
N MET A 31 10.91 3.55 -0.30
CA MET A 31 9.97 4.20 0.59
C MET A 31 9.27 5.39 -0.09
N ARG A 32 10.03 6.22 -0.82
CA ARG A 32 9.50 7.35 -1.60
C ARG A 32 8.49 6.89 -2.64
N PHE A 33 8.78 5.81 -3.36
CA PHE A 33 7.83 5.24 -4.32
C PHE A 33 6.50 4.86 -3.63
N HIS A 34 6.55 4.12 -2.53
CA HIS A 34 5.35 3.73 -1.79
C HIS A 34 4.58 4.93 -1.21
N LEU A 35 5.30 5.90 -0.63
CA LEU A 35 4.70 7.11 -0.07
C LEU A 35 4.13 8.03 -1.16
N ASN A 36 4.70 8.05 -2.36
CA ASN A 36 4.12 8.79 -3.48
C ASN A 36 2.78 8.19 -3.93
N ILE A 37 2.67 6.86 -4.01
CA ILE A 37 1.41 6.18 -4.32
C ILE A 37 0.33 6.53 -3.29
N ALA A 38 0.70 6.51 -2.00
CA ALA A 38 -0.17 6.91 -0.90
C ALA A 38 -0.29 8.44 -0.70
N ASN A 39 0.29 9.24 -1.60
CA ASN A 39 0.33 10.71 -1.54
C ASN A 39 0.92 11.32 -0.24
N GLY A 40 1.65 10.52 0.55
CA GLY A 40 2.29 10.92 1.78
C GLY A 40 3.71 11.50 1.62
N TRP A 41 4.31 11.49 0.43
CA TRP A 41 5.67 12.02 0.29
C TRP A 41 5.71 13.56 0.45
N PRO A 42 6.62 14.12 1.28
CA PRO A 42 6.81 15.57 1.45
C PRO A 42 7.63 16.17 0.28
N GLY A 43 7.19 15.94 -0.96
CA GLY A 43 7.94 16.33 -2.15
C GLY A 43 8.17 17.84 -2.31
N TYR A 44 7.27 18.68 -1.79
CA TYR A 44 7.46 20.14 -1.87
C TYR A 44 8.56 20.62 -0.93
N GLU A 45 8.59 20.10 0.30
CA GLU A 45 9.53 20.53 1.33
C GLU A 45 10.94 20.00 1.09
N VAL A 46 11.06 18.83 0.46
CA VAL A 46 12.35 18.18 0.21
C VAL A 46 12.90 18.49 -1.19
N GLU A 47 12.05 18.63 -2.21
CA GLU A 47 12.49 18.74 -3.61
C GLU A 47 11.98 19.99 -4.32
N GLN A 48 11.17 20.83 -3.66
CA GLN A 48 10.56 22.05 -4.23
C GLN A 48 9.78 21.83 -5.54
N LYS A 49 9.43 20.58 -5.86
CA LYS A 49 8.63 20.22 -7.04
C LYS A 49 7.18 20.01 -6.62
N ASN A 50 6.30 20.85 -7.16
CA ASN A 50 4.85 20.70 -7.02
C ASN A 50 4.27 19.93 -8.20
N PRO A 51 3.79 18.69 -8.02
CA PRO A 51 3.00 18.05 -9.05
C PRO A 51 1.67 18.79 -9.18
N LYS A 52 1.40 19.34 -10.38
CA LYS A 52 0.21 20.15 -10.69
C LYS A 52 -1.13 19.46 -10.36
N TYR A 53 -1.13 18.12 -10.25
CA TYR A 53 -2.33 17.30 -10.03
C TYR A 53 -2.41 16.66 -8.63
N LYS A 54 -1.59 17.08 -7.66
CA LYS A 54 -1.58 16.46 -6.31
C LYS A 54 -2.95 16.54 -5.62
N ASN A 55 -3.62 17.68 -5.71
CA ASN A 55 -4.93 17.89 -5.08
C ASN A 55 -6.03 17.07 -5.76
N LEU A 56 -6.00 16.98 -7.10
CA LEU A 56 -6.94 16.13 -7.85
C LEU A 56 -6.76 14.65 -7.49
N TYR A 57 -5.52 14.18 -7.48
CA TYR A 57 -5.21 12.81 -7.07
C TYR A 57 -5.68 12.50 -5.64
N SER A 58 -5.46 13.44 -4.70
CA SER A 58 -5.96 13.32 -3.32
C SER A 58 -7.49 13.23 -3.27
N ALA A 59 -8.17 14.08 -4.03
CA ALA A 59 -9.63 14.10 -4.09
C ALA A 59 -10.18 12.78 -4.66
N VAL A 60 -9.59 12.27 -5.74
CA VAL A 60 -9.95 10.98 -6.34
C VAL A 60 -9.76 9.84 -5.33
N GLN A 61 -8.63 9.80 -4.59
CA GLN A 61 -8.39 8.80 -3.55
C GLN A 61 -9.43 8.86 -2.42
N ILE A 62 -9.79 10.05 -1.96
CA ILE A 62 -10.82 10.21 -0.92
C ILE A 62 -12.17 9.71 -1.42
N VAL A 63 -12.58 10.13 -2.63
CA VAL A 63 -13.87 9.74 -3.21
C VAL A 63 -13.96 8.23 -3.40
N LEU A 64 -12.93 7.60 -3.97
CA LEU A 64 -12.88 6.15 -4.16
C LEU A 64 -12.91 5.39 -2.83
N ASN A 65 -12.12 5.83 -1.84
CA ASN A 65 -12.09 5.18 -0.53
C ASN A 65 -13.44 5.33 0.19
N GLN A 66 -14.08 6.49 0.13
CA GLN A 66 -15.39 6.73 0.72
C GLN A 66 -16.49 5.91 0.04
N PHE A 67 -16.44 5.80 -1.29
CA PHE A 67 -17.34 4.94 -2.05
C PHE A 67 -17.18 3.48 -1.62
N CYS A 68 -15.95 2.95 -1.60
CA CYS A 68 -15.67 1.57 -1.19
C CYS A 68 -16.13 1.29 0.24
N MET A 69 -15.80 2.18 1.18
CA MET A 69 -16.19 2.03 2.59
C MET A 69 -17.71 2.07 2.78
N SER A 70 -18.40 3.04 2.15
CA SER A 70 -19.86 3.15 2.26
C SER A 70 -20.59 1.99 1.59
N ALA A 71 -20.12 1.50 0.44
CA ALA A 71 -20.66 0.34 -0.24
C ALA A 71 -20.41 -0.96 0.56
N GLY A 72 -19.25 -1.10 1.21
CA GLY A 72 -18.92 -2.21 2.09
C GLY A 72 -19.77 -2.23 3.36
N ILE A 73 -19.94 -1.08 4.04
CA ILE A 73 -20.81 -0.98 5.21
C ILE A 73 -22.27 -1.26 4.85
N LYS A 74 -22.76 -0.74 3.73
CA LYS A 74 -24.11 -1.07 3.25
C LYS A 74 -24.27 -2.56 3.00
N TYR A 75 -23.27 -3.21 2.39
CA TYR A 75 -23.29 -4.66 2.16
C TYR A 75 -23.32 -5.43 3.49
N LEU A 76 -22.53 -5.00 4.47
CA LEU A 76 -22.49 -5.59 5.81
C LEU A 76 -23.86 -5.53 6.50
N ILE A 77 -24.52 -4.36 6.49
CA ILE A 77 -25.85 -4.17 7.11
C ILE A 77 -26.91 -5.05 6.43
N LEU A 78 -26.84 -5.20 5.11
CA LEU A 78 -27.81 -5.99 4.34
C LEU A 78 -27.62 -7.51 4.49
N ASN A 79 -26.45 -7.98 4.92
CA ASN A 79 -26.09 -9.40 4.97
C ASN A 79 -25.61 -9.83 6.38
N LEU A 80 -26.22 -9.27 7.43
CA LEU A 80 -25.90 -9.59 8.83
C LEU A 80 -26.25 -11.04 9.22
N ASP A 81 -27.07 -11.71 8.42
CA ASP A 81 -27.55 -13.08 8.59
C ASP A 81 -26.60 -14.15 8.00
N ARG A 82 -25.48 -13.73 7.38
CA ARG A 82 -24.49 -14.61 6.77
C ARG A 82 -23.65 -15.39 7.79
N SER A 83 -22.88 -16.35 7.29
CA SER A 83 -22.01 -17.17 8.13
C SER A 83 -21.01 -16.32 8.92
N PHE A 84 -20.62 -16.79 10.11
CA PHE A 84 -19.66 -16.09 10.98
C PHE A 84 -18.35 -15.73 10.27
N PHE A 85 -17.88 -16.61 9.37
CA PHE A 85 -16.65 -16.40 8.61
C PHE A 85 -16.79 -15.25 7.60
N GLU A 86 -17.89 -15.20 6.85
CA GLU A 86 -18.18 -14.12 5.91
C GLU A 86 -18.38 -12.79 6.64
N LEU A 87 -19.11 -12.80 7.76
CA LEU A 87 -19.33 -11.62 8.58
C LEU A 87 -18.02 -11.07 9.15
N GLY A 88 -17.16 -11.95 9.68
CA GLY A 88 -15.84 -11.59 10.19
C GLY A 88 -14.96 -10.96 9.11
N HIS A 89 -14.92 -11.55 7.90
CA HIS A 89 -14.20 -10.97 6.76
C HIS A 89 -14.71 -9.56 6.42
N MET A 90 -16.02 -9.39 6.29
CA MET A 90 -16.62 -8.08 5.98
C MET A 90 -16.35 -7.01 7.05
N MET A 91 -16.37 -7.39 8.32
CA MET A 91 -16.02 -6.49 9.42
C MET A 91 -14.55 -6.07 9.34
N ILE A 92 -13.63 -7.02 9.14
CA ILE A 92 -12.20 -6.74 9.00
C ILE A 92 -11.95 -5.79 7.82
N THR A 93 -12.55 -6.06 6.65
CA THR A 93 -12.37 -5.20 5.47
C THR A 93 -12.94 -3.80 5.69
N SER A 94 -14.05 -3.68 6.43
CA SER A 94 -14.65 -2.38 6.77
C SER A 94 -13.76 -1.57 7.72
N LEU A 95 -13.21 -2.23 8.76
CA LEU A 95 -12.26 -1.60 9.69
C LEU A 95 -10.97 -1.18 9.00
N MET A 96 -10.45 -2.00 8.08
CA MET A 96 -9.29 -1.64 7.26
C MET A 96 -9.56 -0.42 6.37
N GLY A 97 -10.78 -0.31 5.83
CA GLY A 97 -11.23 0.88 5.09
C GLY A 97 -11.23 2.15 5.95
N PHE A 98 -11.62 2.04 7.22
CA PHE A 98 -11.56 3.17 8.16
C PHE A 98 -10.11 3.58 8.47
N VAL A 99 -9.22 2.61 8.69
CA VAL A 99 -7.78 2.89 8.89
C VAL A 99 -7.18 3.56 7.65
N ALA A 100 -7.52 3.09 6.45
CA ALA A 100 -7.09 3.71 5.20
C ALA A 100 -7.59 5.16 5.09
N PHE A 101 -8.85 5.41 5.44
CA PHE A 101 -9.42 6.76 5.46
C PHE A 101 -8.68 7.69 6.43
N ALA A 102 -8.49 7.27 7.68
CA ALA A 102 -7.78 8.03 8.70
C ALA A 102 -6.33 8.35 8.27
N ARG A 103 -5.67 7.41 7.59
CA ARG A 103 -4.34 7.60 7.03
C ARG A 103 -4.34 8.66 5.92
N ILE A 104 -5.24 8.55 4.95
CA ILE A 104 -5.38 9.52 3.84
C ILE A 104 -5.59 10.93 4.40
N LEU A 105 -6.49 11.10 5.38
CA LEU A 105 -6.73 12.39 6.03
C LEU A 105 -5.48 12.97 6.70
N SER A 106 -4.68 12.10 7.33
CA SER A 106 -3.46 12.49 8.02
C SER A 106 -2.34 12.91 7.06
N THR A 107 -2.28 12.27 5.88
CA THR A 107 -1.27 12.54 4.85
C THR A 107 -1.70 13.58 3.81
N LEU A 108 -2.86 14.21 3.99
CA LEU A 108 -3.38 15.21 3.05
C LEU A 108 -2.34 16.31 2.75
N PRO A 109 -2.25 16.79 1.49
CA PRO A 109 -1.31 17.84 1.11
C PRO A 109 -1.44 19.13 1.95
N GLN A 110 -2.65 19.39 2.44
CA GLN A 110 -3.01 20.55 3.26
C GLN A 110 -2.54 20.42 4.73
N ARG A 111 -2.25 19.21 5.22
CA ARG A 111 -1.78 18.98 6.59
C ARG A 111 -0.27 19.19 6.67
N THR A 112 0.14 20.43 6.92
CA THR A 112 1.55 20.83 6.99
C THR A 112 2.34 20.15 8.12
N LYS A 113 1.69 19.76 9.22
CA LYS A 113 2.35 19.12 10.38
C LYS A 113 3.12 17.85 10.01
N TYR A 114 2.46 16.93 9.30
CA TYR A 114 3.08 15.67 8.88
C TYR A 114 4.24 15.91 7.92
N ARG A 115 4.07 16.85 6.98
CA ARG A 115 5.07 17.19 5.97
C ARG A 115 6.31 17.85 6.56
N ASN A 116 6.11 18.79 7.49
CA ASN A 116 7.20 19.45 8.21
C ASN A 116 7.98 18.46 9.06
N LEU A 117 7.28 17.53 9.73
CA LEU A 117 7.92 16.46 10.50
C LEU A 117 8.74 15.53 9.60
N ALA A 118 8.16 15.06 8.49
CA ALA A 118 8.84 14.20 7.53
C ALA A 118 10.05 14.90 6.88
N ALA A 119 9.92 16.18 6.53
CA ALA A 119 11.02 16.99 6.00
C ALA A 119 12.14 17.18 7.04
N SER A 120 11.79 17.51 8.29
CA SER A 120 12.76 17.64 9.39
C SER A 120 13.50 16.32 9.64
N PHE A 121 12.80 15.19 9.55
CA PHE A 121 13.41 13.88 9.67
C PHE A 121 14.46 13.64 8.56
N LEU A 122 14.07 13.88 7.30
CA LEU A 122 14.95 13.65 6.13
C LEU A 122 16.12 14.65 6.02
N THR A 123 16.00 15.85 6.60
CA THR A 123 16.99 16.93 6.42
C THR A 123 17.83 17.25 7.65
N LYS A 124 17.39 16.86 8.86
CA LYS A 124 18.07 17.22 10.12
C LYS A 124 18.35 16.03 11.02
N LEU A 125 17.41 15.09 11.13
CA LEU A 125 17.51 13.96 12.07
C LEU A 125 18.16 12.71 11.47
N HIS A 126 18.29 12.64 10.15
CA HIS A 126 18.85 11.47 9.52
C HIS A 126 20.31 11.24 9.94
N LEU A 127 20.65 10.00 10.28
CA LEU A 127 21.99 9.57 10.71
C LEU A 127 23.12 9.93 9.73
N LEU A 128 22.79 10.30 8.50
CA LEU A 128 23.72 10.80 7.49
C LEU A 128 24.50 12.03 8.00
N PHE A 129 23.87 12.93 8.75
CA PHE A 129 24.50 14.17 9.22
C PHE A 129 25.48 13.97 10.38
N PHE A 130 25.48 12.79 11.00
CA PHE A 130 26.34 12.45 12.14
C PHE A 130 27.40 11.39 11.79
N LYS A 131 27.50 10.99 10.52
CA LYS A 131 28.36 9.88 10.08
C LYS A 131 29.84 10.14 10.34
N ASP A 132 30.28 11.40 10.21
CA ASP A 132 31.69 11.81 10.32
C ASP A 132 32.08 12.24 11.75
N SER A 133 31.17 12.12 12.73
CA SER A 133 31.44 12.53 14.12
C SER A 133 32.41 11.62 14.85
N SER A 134 32.46 10.32 14.51
CA SER A 134 33.41 9.36 15.08
C SER A 134 33.42 8.06 14.26
N GLU A 135 34.48 7.26 14.40
CA GLU A 135 34.57 5.93 13.78
C GLU A 135 33.43 5.00 14.26
N TYR A 136 33.03 5.13 15.53
CA TYR A 136 31.90 4.39 16.09
C TYR A 136 30.56 4.84 15.50
N ALA A 137 30.40 6.14 15.22
CA ALA A 137 29.23 6.67 14.54
C ALA A 137 29.12 6.13 13.10
N MET A 138 30.23 6.07 12.36
CA MET A 138 30.26 5.49 11.02
C MET A 138 29.86 4.01 11.02
N LYS A 139 30.38 3.22 11.97
CA LYS A 139 30.03 1.80 12.12
C LYS A 139 28.55 1.60 12.46
N THR A 140 27.99 2.47 13.31
CA THR A 140 26.58 2.43 13.69
C THR A 140 25.68 2.84 12.52
N TYR A 141 26.04 3.90 11.80
CA TYR A 141 25.36 4.36 10.59
C TYR A 141 25.26 3.25 9.53
N LYS A 142 26.37 2.55 9.24
CA LYS A 142 26.36 1.40 8.32
C LYS A 142 25.41 0.29 8.76
N LYS A 143 25.43 -0.07 10.05
CA LYS A 143 24.53 -1.11 10.60
C LYS A 143 23.06 -0.72 10.50
N VAL A 144 22.71 0.51 10.89
CA VAL A 144 21.32 0.99 10.84
C VAL A 144 20.84 1.06 9.40
N HIS A 145 21.65 1.57 8.47
CA HIS A 145 21.31 1.59 7.05
C HIS A 145 21.04 0.18 6.51
N PHE A 146 21.88 -0.79 6.86
CA PHE A 146 21.70 -2.18 6.45
C PHE A 146 20.40 -2.79 6.97
N ILE A 147 20.09 -2.58 8.27
CA ILE A 147 18.85 -3.06 8.88
C ILE A 147 17.64 -2.39 8.21
N SER A 148 17.67 -1.08 8.01
CA SER A 148 16.61 -0.33 7.32
C SER A 148 16.37 -0.85 5.92
N GLN A 149 17.43 -1.16 5.16
CA GLN A 149 17.30 -1.68 3.81
C GLN A 149 16.65 -3.07 3.77
N ILE A 150 17.07 -3.99 4.63
CA ILE A 150 16.43 -5.32 4.73
C ILE A 150 14.97 -5.16 5.14
N PHE A 151 14.71 -4.34 6.16
CA PHE A 151 13.36 -4.12 6.67
C PHE A 151 12.42 -3.55 5.59
N THR A 152 12.86 -2.52 4.86
CA THR A 152 12.08 -1.97 3.74
C THR A 152 11.81 -3.02 2.67
N MET A 153 12.80 -3.84 2.29
CA MET A 153 12.58 -4.92 1.32
C MET A 153 11.57 -5.96 1.82
N CYS A 154 11.68 -6.40 3.08
CA CYS A 154 10.76 -7.36 3.66
C CYS A 154 9.33 -6.83 3.70
N VAL A 155 9.12 -5.59 4.16
CA VAL A 155 7.79 -4.97 4.22
C VAL A 155 7.20 -4.80 2.81
N THR A 156 8.01 -4.37 1.83
CA THR A 156 7.57 -4.25 0.44
C THR A 156 7.15 -5.62 -0.13
N LEU A 157 7.93 -6.68 0.12
CA LEU A 157 7.57 -8.04 -0.31
C LEU A 157 6.29 -8.53 0.36
N GLN A 158 6.14 -8.31 1.67
CA GLN A 158 4.94 -8.67 2.41
C GLN A 158 3.71 -7.95 1.88
N MET A 159 3.84 -6.67 1.50
CA MET A 159 2.76 -5.89 0.89
C MET A 159 2.30 -6.50 -0.44
N PHE A 160 3.23 -6.80 -1.36
CA PHE A 160 2.88 -7.42 -2.64
C PHE A 160 2.29 -8.82 -2.47
N ALA A 161 2.85 -9.64 -1.58
CA ALA A 161 2.30 -10.95 -1.25
C ALA A 161 0.88 -10.83 -0.66
N GLY A 162 0.65 -9.85 0.22
CA GLY A 162 -0.66 -9.57 0.79
C GLY A 162 -1.70 -9.22 -0.27
N ILE A 163 -1.39 -8.28 -1.17
CA ILE A 163 -2.29 -7.89 -2.29
C ILE A 163 -2.60 -9.10 -3.18
N ALA A 164 -1.57 -9.87 -3.55
CA ALA A 164 -1.74 -11.04 -4.40
C ALA A 164 -2.60 -12.11 -3.73
N LEU A 165 -2.33 -12.47 -2.47
CA LEU A 165 -3.09 -13.49 -1.77
C LEU A 165 -4.54 -13.04 -1.53
N PHE A 166 -4.76 -11.79 -1.14
CA PHE A 166 -6.08 -11.23 -0.89
C PHE A 166 -6.99 -11.31 -2.13
N ASN A 167 -6.43 -11.08 -3.33
CA ASN A 167 -7.15 -11.17 -4.60
C ASN A 167 -7.20 -12.58 -5.22
N CYS A 168 -6.14 -13.37 -5.07
CA CYS A 168 -6.06 -14.69 -5.69
C CYS A 168 -6.85 -15.77 -4.93
N ILE A 169 -7.03 -15.66 -3.61
CA ILE A 169 -7.81 -16.64 -2.83
C ILE A 169 -9.26 -16.78 -3.35
N PRO A 170 -10.06 -15.71 -3.50
CA PRO A 170 -11.41 -15.86 -4.04
C PRO A 170 -11.42 -16.30 -5.51
N MET A 171 -10.41 -15.92 -6.30
CA MET A 171 -10.25 -16.42 -7.66
C MET A 171 -10.05 -17.94 -7.68
N TRP A 172 -9.18 -18.46 -6.81
CA TRP A 172 -8.97 -19.89 -6.65
C TRP A 172 -10.23 -20.61 -6.17
N ASN A 173 -10.96 -20.05 -5.19
CA ASN A 173 -12.21 -20.62 -4.70
C ASN A 173 -13.26 -20.72 -5.80
N ASN A 174 -13.40 -19.68 -6.63
CA ASN A 174 -14.31 -19.69 -7.77
C ASN A 174 -13.90 -20.73 -8.83
N TYR A 175 -12.61 -20.86 -9.11
CA TYR A 175 -12.07 -21.87 -10.03
C TYR A 175 -12.30 -23.28 -9.52
N ALA A 176 -11.92 -23.57 -8.27
CA ALA A 176 -12.06 -24.87 -7.62
C ALA A 176 -13.54 -25.29 -7.51
N SER A 177 -14.44 -24.35 -7.29
CA SER A 177 -15.89 -24.59 -7.26
C SER A 177 -16.52 -24.72 -8.66
N GLY A 178 -15.74 -24.60 -9.74
CA GLY A 178 -16.20 -24.72 -11.11
C GLY A 178 -17.07 -23.55 -11.60
N LYS A 179 -17.13 -22.43 -10.87
CA LYS A 179 -18.03 -21.30 -11.16
C LYS A 179 -17.74 -20.63 -12.50
N TYR A 180 -16.51 -20.73 -13.01
CA TYR A 180 -16.11 -20.18 -14.32
C TYR A 180 -16.62 -20.97 -15.53
N LYS A 181 -17.20 -22.17 -15.34
CA LYS A 181 -17.78 -22.94 -16.45
C LYS A 181 -19.07 -22.30 -16.99
N HIS A 182 -19.72 -21.45 -16.20
CA HIS A 182 -21.00 -20.84 -16.54
C HIS A 182 -20.85 -19.34 -16.78
N ARG A 183 -21.50 -18.81 -17.83
CA ARG A 183 -21.52 -17.36 -18.10
C ARG A 183 -22.36 -16.57 -17.10
N VAL A 184 -23.42 -17.20 -16.59
CA VAL A 184 -24.34 -16.66 -15.60
C VAL A 184 -24.59 -17.72 -14.54
N LEU A 185 -24.46 -17.34 -13.27
CA LEU A 185 -24.78 -18.20 -12.14
C LEU A 185 -26.21 -17.88 -11.65
N TYR A 186 -27.08 -18.90 -11.62
CA TYR A 186 -28.47 -18.75 -11.19
C TYR A 186 -28.69 -19.11 -9.71
N ASN A 187 -28.02 -20.17 -9.24
CA ASN A 187 -28.15 -20.68 -7.87
C ASN A 187 -26.87 -20.50 -7.03
N SER A 188 -25.90 -19.76 -7.56
CA SER A 188 -24.60 -19.55 -6.91
C SER A 188 -24.10 -18.14 -7.25
N THR A 189 -23.10 -17.66 -6.51
CA THR A 189 -22.50 -16.34 -6.71
C THR A 189 -20.99 -16.45 -6.79
N PHE A 190 -20.37 -15.57 -7.57
CA PHE A 190 -18.93 -15.41 -7.56
C PHE A 190 -18.46 -14.83 -6.22
N ASP A 191 -17.40 -15.43 -5.68
CA ASP A 191 -16.74 -14.93 -4.48
C ASP A 191 -15.84 -13.76 -4.86
N HIS A 192 -15.92 -12.69 -4.08
CA HIS A 192 -15.11 -11.49 -4.26
C HIS A 192 -14.24 -11.25 -3.04
N THR A 193 -13.11 -10.61 -3.28
CA THR A 193 -12.21 -10.16 -2.22
C THR A 193 -12.85 -9.09 -1.34
N LEU A 194 -13.56 -8.16 -1.97
CA LEU A 194 -14.36 -7.13 -1.31
C LEU A 194 -15.82 -7.28 -1.73
N TYR A 195 -16.69 -7.48 -0.74
CA TYR A 195 -18.12 -7.50 -0.95
C TYR A 195 -18.68 -6.08 -0.86
N LEU A 196 -19.10 -5.56 -2.01
CA LEU A 196 -19.64 -4.21 -2.15
C LEU A 196 -21.12 -4.28 -2.54
N ALA A 197 -21.95 -3.44 -1.91
CA ALA A 197 -23.35 -3.27 -2.28
C ALA A 197 -23.48 -2.41 -3.53
N VAL A 198 -23.26 -3.02 -4.71
CA VAL A 198 -23.36 -2.37 -6.01
C VAL A 198 -24.43 -3.06 -6.86
N PRO A 199 -25.73 -2.83 -6.57
CA PRO A 199 -26.83 -3.60 -7.16
C PRO A 199 -26.96 -3.43 -8.68
N VAL A 200 -26.52 -2.29 -9.24
CA VAL A 200 -26.65 -1.98 -10.67
C VAL A 200 -25.75 -2.86 -11.55
N LEU A 201 -24.57 -3.23 -11.06
CA LEU A 201 -23.57 -3.94 -11.86
C LEU A 201 -23.71 -5.47 -11.82
N LYS A 202 -24.54 -6.05 -10.94
CA LYS A 202 -24.72 -7.51 -10.80
C LYS A 202 -23.40 -8.31 -10.78
N ILE A 203 -22.40 -7.80 -10.07
CA ILE A 203 -21.03 -8.34 -10.01
C ILE A 203 -20.92 -9.77 -9.46
N TYR A 204 -21.96 -10.26 -8.80
CA TYR A 204 -21.99 -11.58 -8.16
C TYR A 204 -22.53 -12.69 -9.08
N THR A 205 -23.23 -12.37 -10.16
CA THR A 205 -23.98 -13.36 -10.96
C THR A 205 -23.53 -13.44 -12.41
N HIS A 206 -23.06 -12.34 -13.00
CA HIS A 206 -22.60 -12.29 -14.40
C HIS A 206 -21.08 -12.29 -14.48
N MET A 207 -20.51 -13.14 -15.35
CA MET A 207 -19.06 -13.24 -15.52
C MET A 207 -18.41 -11.93 -16.00
N GLU A 208 -19.06 -11.20 -16.90
CA GLU A 208 -18.54 -9.92 -17.42
C GLU A 208 -18.44 -8.87 -16.32
N ALA A 209 -19.48 -8.76 -15.49
CA ALA A 209 -19.50 -7.88 -14.33
C ALA A 209 -18.53 -8.34 -13.21
N TYR A 210 -18.36 -9.65 -13.06
CA TYR A 210 -17.36 -10.22 -12.17
C TYR A 210 -15.94 -9.76 -12.53
N VAL A 211 -15.57 -9.81 -13.82
CA VAL A 211 -14.25 -9.35 -14.28
C VAL A 211 -14.04 -7.86 -13.99
N ILE A 212 -15.07 -7.03 -14.17
CA ILE A 212 -15.00 -5.60 -13.84
C ILE A 212 -14.80 -5.40 -12.33
N GLY A 213 -15.57 -6.10 -11.49
CA GLY A 213 -15.43 -6.04 -10.04
C GLY A 213 -14.07 -6.55 -9.56
N TRP A 214 -13.53 -7.59 -10.23
CA TRP A 214 -12.21 -8.12 -9.97
C TRP A 214 -11.11 -7.10 -10.31
N ILE A 215 -11.15 -6.48 -11.51
CA ILE A 215 -10.20 -5.43 -11.89
C ILE A 215 -10.24 -4.26 -10.91
N TYR A 216 -11.43 -3.89 -10.43
CA TYR A 216 -11.59 -2.82 -9.45
C TYR A 216 -10.95 -3.14 -8.07
N ASN A 217 -10.90 -4.43 -7.69
CA ASN A 217 -10.34 -4.86 -6.41
C ASN A 217 -8.80 -5.00 -6.40
N TRP A 218 -8.14 -4.94 -7.57
CA TRP A 218 -6.68 -4.97 -7.72
C TRP A 218 -6.04 -3.58 -7.62
#